data_AF-A0A4Q5XMU0-F1
#
_entry.id   AF-A0A4Q5XMU0-F1
#
_cell.length_a   1.000
_cell.length_b   1.000
_cell.length_c   1.000
_cell.angle_alpha   90.00
_cell.angle_beta   90.00
_cell.angle_gamma   90.00
#
_symmetry.space_group_name_H-M   'P 1'
#
loop_
_entity.id
_entity.type
_entity.pdbx_description
1 polymer ?
#
loop_
_entity_poly.entity_id
_entity_poly.type
_entity_poly.pdbx_seq_one_letter_code
_entity_poly.pdbx_strand_id
1 'polypeptide(L)'
;MNRASLLTSWVVFALAVGCKKAPEPSRLHDVARPAERVLASAGTVGPAWDALPSGAPYVPPQCYTKTRGSDGRTHNPCFTCHVDTPPPNYIKDGSLQLGYEFGPPALENRWTNLFVDRTAQVAAISDDEITSYVRRDNYIGLTQSLADLPAAWDRDHDGKWTGFVPDAAFYFDADGFDRSPDGKETGWRAYTYFPVPGGFWPTNGSFGDAMIRLPEVYRLDASGKPSRDAYVANLAILESLIARRDVPIPELDERALDADLDGNHELTRAKLVRYRWAPGGGGMTYAGKAKPLQAQLAAGLFPEGTELLHSLRYLDVQNGQVVPAARMKELRYMRKAKWLSFGYLETQAMREAREKSESPNKRRVMLGDAEHGISNAAGWRLQAFIEDAQGALRPQTLEEHAACIGCHSGVGATDDSVFSFSRKLAGDRRHRGWYAGDLHGIGEPTRADGEGEYSHYLAQNGAGDELRQNDELERKFFDSQGRVRPDMVQKLKTDVAVLLLPTAERALLLDKAYRSIVLEQSFTQGRDATIVPAKNVHQSLPDDEQPTGVTVAVQARRAPPRFLASAR
;
A
#
# COMPACT_ATOMS: atom_id res chain seq x y z
N MET A 1 -60.63 -61.83 -2.81
CA MET A 1 -61.35 -61.88 -4.09
C MET A 1 -60.33 -61.83 -5.22
N ASN A 2 -60.35 -62.89 -6.03
CA ASN A 2 -59.60 -63.30 -7.24
C ASN A 2 -58.46 -62.46 -7.90
N ARG A 3 -57.26 -63.04 -7.85
CA ARG A 3 -56.37 -63.61 -8.91
C ARG A 3 -56.37 -63.10 -10.37
N ALA A 4 -55.13 -63.10 -10.91
CA ALA A 4 -54.64 -63.47 -12.26
C ALA A 4 -54.84 -62.44 -13.40
N SER A 5 -53.80 -61.88 -14.04
CA SER A 5 -52.80 -62.45 -14.97
C SER A 5 -53.27 -62.59 -16.43
N LEU A 6 -52.45 -62.05 -17.35
CA LEU A 6 -52.15 -62.50 -18.74
C LEU A 6 -52.68 -61.70 -19.95
N LEU A 7 -51.70 -61.33 -20.78
CA LEU A 7 -51.58 -61.50 -22.25
C LEU A 7 -52.38 -60.61 -23.23
N THR A 8 -51.62 -59.69 -23.86
CA THR A 8 -51.39 -59.56 -25.32
C THR A 8 -52.42 -60.14 -26.31
N SER A 9 -52.98 -59.32 -27.22
CA SER A 9 -52.39 -59.03 -28.54
C SER A 9 -53.38 -58.36 -29.51
N TRP A 10 -52.94 -57.23 -30.08
CA TRP A 10 -52.97 -56.83 -31.50
C TRP A 10 -54.15 -57.18 -32.42
N VAL A 11 -54.76 -56.14 -33.02
CA VAL A 11 -55.10 -56.11 -34.47
C VAL A 11 -54.86 -54.70 -35.04
N VAL A 12 -54.28 -54.72 -36.24
CA VAL A 12 -53.73 -53.68 -37.11
C VAL A 12 -54.78 -53.17 -38.11
N PHE A 13 -54.60 -51.94 -38.63
CA PHE A 13 -54.68 -51.52 -40.06
C PHE A 13 -54.88 -49.99 -40.11
N ALA A 14 -54.43 -49.19 -41.07
CA ALA A 14 -53.34 -49.14 -42.06
C ALA A 14 -53.56 -47.78 -42.79
N LEU A 15 -52.51 -47.08 -43.23
CA LEU A 15 -52.38 -46.52 -44.60
C LEU A 15 -51.20 -45.53 -44.75
N ALA A 16 -50.29 -45.94 -45.63
CA ALA A 16 -49.69 -45.19 -46.75
C ALA A 16 -48.68 -44.02 -46.56
N VAL A 17 -47.43 -44.38 -46.93
CA VAL A 17 -46.52 -43.73 -47.91
C VAL A 17 -45.76 -42.45 -47.52
N GLY A 18 -44.42 -42.56 -47.54
CA GLY A 18 -43.50 -41.43 -47.72
C GLY A 18 -42.04 -41.70 -47.37
N CYS A 19 -41.32 -42.53 -48.14
CA CYS A 19 -39.86 -42.65 -48.03
C CYS A 19 -39.15 -41.38 -48.54
N LYS A 20 -38.32 -40.74 -47.70
CA LYS A 20 -37.12 -39.99 -48.13
C LYS A 20 -36.13 -39.81 -46.96
N LYS A 21 -34.93 -40.40 -47.16
CA LYS A 21 -33.60 -40.21 -46.54
C LYS A 21 -33.47 -39.57 -45.14
N ALA A 22 -32.86 -40.34 -44.23
CA ALA A 22 -32.26 -39.88 -42.98
C ALA A 22 -31.07 -38.93 -43.22
N PRO A 23 -30.91 -37.85 -42.42
CA PRO A 23 -29.65 -37.15 -42.29
C PRO A 23 -28.82 -37.74 -41.14
N GLU A 24 -27.51 -37.86 -41.41
CA GLU A 24 -26.43 -38.26 -40.51
C GLU A 24 -26.34 -37.43 -39.21
N PRO A 25 -25.67 -37.95 -38.17
CA PRO A 25 -25.42 -37.22 -36.94
C PRO A 25 -24.48 -36.03 -37.20
N SER A 26 -25.03 -34.82 -37.13
CA SER A 26 -24.26 -33.60 -37.27
C SER A 26 -23.42 -33.34 -36.01
N ARG A 27 -22.18 -32.94 -36.28
CA ARG A 27 -21.07 -32.79 -35.34
C ARG A 27 -21.39 -31.76 -34.26
N LEU A 28 -21.04 -32.12 -33.03
CA LEU A 28 -20.57 -31.20 -32.01
C LEU A 28 -19.63 -30.16 -32.63
N HIS A 29 -19.92 -28.87 -32.50
CA HIS A 29 -19.01 -27.73 -32.29
C HIS A 29 -19.82 -26.42 -32.39
N ASP A 30 -19.38 -25.40 -31.66
CA ASP A 30 -19.88 -24.01 -31.62
C ASP A 30 -21.12 -23.70 -30.76
N VAL A 31 -20.95 -23.88 -29.44
CA VAL A 31 -21.52 -22.93 -28.47
C VAL A 31 -20.48 -21.83 -28.27
N ALA A 32 -20.68 -20.70 -28.94
CA ALA A 32 -19.83 -19.52 -28.82
C ALA A 32 -19.81 -19.01 -27.36
N ARG A 33 -18.60 -18.83 -26.84
CA ARG A 33 -18.25 -18.39 -25.48
C ARG A 33 -18.72 -16.95 -25.21
N PRO A 34 -19.34 -16.64 -24.05
CA PRO A 34 -19.39 -15.27 -23.54
C PRO A 34 -18.09 -14.81 -22.86
N ALA A 35 -17.03 -15.64 -22.84
CA ALA A 35 -15.80 -15.38 -22.09
C ALA A 35 -14.67 -14.71 -22.90
N GLU A 36 -14.85 -14.43 -24.19
CA GLU A 36 -13.77 -13.87 -25.04
C GLU A 36 -13.77 -12.34 -25.16
N ARG A 37 -14.79 -11.63 -24.67
CA ARG A 37 -14.86 -10.15 -24.79
C ARG A 37 -14.20 -9.35 -23.66
N VAL A 38 -13.69 -9.98 -22.60
CA VAL A 38 -12.91 -9.28 -21.56
C VAL A 38 -11.42 -9.20 -21.92
N LEU A 39 -10.94 -10.04 -22.83
CA LEU A 39 -9.53 -10.08 -23.25
C LEU A 39 -9.11 -8.95 -24.22
N ALA A 40 -10.07 -8.22 -24.81
CA ALA A 40 -9.75 -7.10 -25.70
C ALA A 40 -9.36 -5.80 -24.97
N SER A 41 -9.41 -5.75 -23.63
CA SER A 41 -8.93 -4.61 -22.84
C SER A 41 -7.61 -4.85 -22.10
N ALA A 42 -7.05 -6.05 -22.22
CA ALA A 42 -5.79 -6.43 -21.57
C ALA A 42 -4.81 -7.14 -22.54
N GLY A 43 -5.08 -7.12 -23.85
CA GLY A 43 -4.40 -7.97 -24.83
C GLY A 43 -4.17 -7.34 -26.21
N THR A 44 -4.32 -6.03 -26.34
CA THR A 44 -3.76 -5.27 -27.46
C THR A 44 -2.93 -4.15 -26.88
N VAL A 45 -1.63 -4.13 -27.18
CA VAL A 45 -0.83 -2.92 -27.07
C VAL A 45 -1.41 -1.97 -28.10
N GLY A 46 -2.44 -1.22 -27.70
CA GLY A 46 -2.74 0.03 -28.37
C GLY A 46 -1.52 0.95 -28.22
N PRO A 47 -1.33 1.94 -29.09
CA PRO A 47 -0.18 2.85 -29.08
C PRO A 47 -0.06 3.74 -27.81
N ALA A 48 -0.82 3.47 -26.74
CA ALA A 48 -1.04 4.36 -25.60
C ALA A 48 -0.31 4.01 -24.30
N TRP A 49 0.36 2.85 -24.18
CA TRP A 49 1.09 2.49 -22.95
C TRP A 49 2.56 2.19 -23.24
N ASP A 50 3.43 2.57 -22.32
CA ASP A 50 4.86 2.30 -22.44
C ASP A 50 5.18 0.86 -22.00
N ALA A 51 6.15 0.24 -22.67
CA ALA A 51 6.70 -1.02 -22.21
C ALA A 51 7.76 -0.75 -21.14
N LEU A 52 7.74 -1.54 -20.06
CA LEU A 52 8.80 -1.46 -19.07
C LEU A 52 10.18 -1.77 -19.68
N PRO A 53 11.22 -1.05 -19.24
CA PRO A 53 12.60 -1.40 -19.55
C PRO A 53 12.97 -2.85 -19.16
N SER A 54 14.15 -3.30 -19.56
CA SER A 54 14.69 -4.61 -19.19
C SER A 54 14.82 -4.77 -17.66
N GLY A 55 14.69 -6.01 -17.18
CA GLY A 55 14.80 -6.38 -15.75
C GLY A 55 13.47 -6.45 -15.01
N ALA A 56 13.54 -6.31 -13.69
CA ALA A 56 12.41 -6.38 -12.76
C ALA A 56 12.40 -5.17 -11.78
N PRO A 57 12.10 -3.94 -12.27
CA PRO A 57 12.06 -2.72 -11.44
C PRO A 57 11.01 -2.74 -10.32
N TYR A 58 10.12 -3.73 -10.35
CA TYR A 58 9.11 -3.97 -9.34
C TYR A 58 9.56 -4.89 -8.20
N VAL A 59 10.81 -5.37 -8.21
CA VAL A 59 11.39 -6.10 -7.09
C VAL A 59 12.19 -5.11 -6.26
N PRO A 60 11.70 -4.67 -5.07
CA PRO A 60 12.37 -3.65 -4.27
C PRO A 60 13.80 -4.03 -3.86
N PRO A 61 14.68 -3.06 -3.60
CA PRO A 61 16.06 -3.33 -3.17
C PRO A 61 16.16 -4.17 -1.90
N GLN A 62 15.19 -4.05 -1.00
CA GLN A 62 15.10 -4.79 0.24
C GLN A 62 15.03 -6.31 0.01
N CYS A 63 14.47 -6.76 -1.11
CA CYS A 63 14.33 -8.19 -1.43
C CYS A 63 15.69 -8.87 -1.69
N TYR A 64 16.72 -8.10 -2.05
CA TYR A 64 18.08 -8.61 -2.27
C TYR A 64 18.93 -8.61 -1.00
N THR A 65 18.37 -8.30 0.17
CA THR A 65 19.10 -8.35 1.44
C THR A 65 19.76 -9.71 1.65
N LYS A 66 20.98 -9.75 2.19
CA LYS A 66 21.63 -10.98 2.64
C LYS A 66 21.01 -11.38 3.97
N THR A 67 20.35 -12.53 4.02
CA THR A 67 19.68 -13.04 5.22
C THR A 67 20.61 -13.82 6.16
N ARG A 68 21.74 -14.33 5.67
CA ARG A 68 22.77 -14.98 6.49
C ARG A 68 23.88 -13.99 6.84
N GLY A 69 24.08 -13.73 8.13
CA GLY A 69 25.16 -12.92 8.65
C GLY A 69 26.50 -13.66 8.62
N SER A 70 27.61 -12.91 8.53
CA SER A 70 28.97 -13.48 8.63
C SER A 70 29.28 -14.06 10.01
N ASP A 71 28.48 -13.71 11.01
CA ASP A 71 28.51 -14.24 12.38
C ASP A 71 27.66 -15.52 12.56
N GLY A 72 27.07 -16.04 11.47
CA GLY A 72 26.22 -17.22 11.48
C GLY A 72 24.78 -16.99 11.94
N ARG A 73 24.38 -15.74 12.26
CA ARG A 73 22.99 -15.41 12.56
C ARG A 73 22.15 -15.32 11.28
N THR A 74 20.87 -15.65 11.41
CA THR A 74 19.87 -15.38 10.37
C THR A 74 19.17 -14.07 10.69
N HIS A 75 19.08 -13.19 9.69
CA HIS A 75 18.36 -11.93 9.69
C HIS A 75 17.13 -12.08 8.80
N ASN A 76 15.93 -11.94 9.36
CA ASN A 76 14.68 -12.06 8.61
C ASN A 76 13.94 -10.72 8.57
N PRO A 77 14.22 -9.82 7.61
CA PRO A 77 13.35 -8.68 7.33
C PRO A 77 12.16 -9.06 6.45
N CYS A 78 12.20 -10.19 5.74
CA CYS A 78 11.24 -10.57 4.69
C CYS A 78 9.80 -10.65 5.21
N PHE A 79 9.61 -11.00 6.49
CA PHE A 79 8.28 -11.12 7.10
C PHE A 79 7.52 -9.79 7.21
N THR A 80 8.17 -8.63 7.01
CA THR A 80 7.45 -7.34 6.99
C THR A 80 6.54 -7.22 5.77
N CYS A 81 6.86 -7.95 4.69
CA CYS A 81 6.12 -7.95 3.42
C CYS A 81 5.45 -9.30 3.13
N HIS A 82 6.12 -10.40 3.42
CA HIS A 82 5.70 -11.75 3.06
C HIS A 82 5.07 -12.47 4.26
N VAL A 83 3.74 -12.55 4.29
CA VAL A 83 2.96 -13.19 5.35
C VAL A 83 1.71 -13.81 4.77
N ASP A 84 1.25 -14.92 5.32
CA ASP A 84 -0.03 -15.47 4.92
C ASP A 84 -1.16 -14.60 5.46
N THR A 85 -2.05 -14.19 4.56
CA THR A 85 -3.07 -13.20 4.86
C THR A 85 -4.48 -13.72 4.66
N PRO A 86 -5.41 -13.39 5.59
CA PRO A 86 -6.80 -13.74 5.43
C PRO A 86 -7.42 -12.85 4.35
N PRO A 87 -8.55 -13.30 3.77
CA PRO A 87 -9.32 -12.51 2.82
C PRO A 87 -9.59 -11.07 3.30
N PRO A 88 -9.64 -10.09 2.39
CA PRO A 88 -9.72 -10.24 0.93
C PRO A 88 -8.37 -10.23 0.21
N ASN A 89 -7.25 -10.22 0.93
CA ASN A 89 -5.96 -10.49 0.31
C ASN A 89 -5.75 -12.02 0.31
N TYR A 90 -5.49 -12.59 -0.86
CA TYR A 90 -5.36 -14.04 -1.07
C TYR A 90 -3.93 -14.45 -1.44
N ILE A 91 -2.99 -13.50 -1.38
CA ILE A 91 -1.58 -13.78 -1.55
C ILE A 91 -1.07 -14.57 -0.34
N LYS A 92 -0.58 -15.79 -0.60
CA LYS A 92 -0.02 -16.70 0.40
C LYS A 92 1.46 -16.88 0.13
N ASP A 93 2.21 -15.83 0.45
CA ASP A 93 3.62 -15.70 0.11
C ASP A 93 4.55 -15.84 1.34
N GLY A 94 4.03 -16.29 2.49
CA GLY A 94 4.83 -16.45 3.70
C GLY A 94 6.03 -17.40 3.51
N SER A 95 5.95 -18.35 2.58
CA SER A 95 7.06 -19.26 2.24
C SER A 95 8.25 -18.55 1.61
N LEU A 96 8.07 -17.37 0.99
CA LEU A 96 9.17 -16.58 0.39
C LEU A 96 10.20 -16.10 1.41
N GLN A 97 9.90 -16.24 2.71
CA GLN A 97 10.89 -16.01 3.76
C GLN A 97 11.98 -17.10 3.78
N LEU A 98 11.69 -18.32 3.31
CA LEU A 98 12.55 -19.50 3.44
C LEU A 98 13.59 -19.64 2.32
N GLY A 99 13.31 -19.07 1.15
CA GLY A 99 14.16 -19.18 -0.03
C GLY A 99 14.02 -17.97 -0.97
N TYR A 100 15.11 -17.65 -1.68
CA TYR A 100 15.08 -16.67 -2.77
C TYR A 100 14.48 -17.32 -4.01
N GLU A 101 13.17 -17.17 -4.20
CA GLU A 101 12.42 -17.70 -5.36
C GLU A 101 12.25 -16.64 -6.47
N PHE A 102 13.36 -16.07 -6.92
CA PHE A 102 13.35 -15.01 -7.93
C PHE A 102 13.28 -15.63 -9.32
N GLY A 103 12.43 -15.07 -10.20
CA GLY A 103 12.47 -15.43 -11.62
C GLY A 103 13.74 -14.89 -12.27
N PRO A 104 14.25 -15.50 -13.36
CA PRO A 104 15.50 -15.10 -14.00
C PRO A 104 15.67 -13.59 -14.30
N PRO A 105 14.62 -12.85 -14.70
CA PRO A 105 14.72 -11.40 -14.91
C PRO A 105 15.03 -10.56 -13.66
N ALA A 106 14.98 -11.16 -12.47
CA ALA A 106 15.21 -10.53 -11.18
C ALA A 106 16.42 -11.12 -10.42
N LEU A 107 17.19 -12.06 -11.01
CA LEU A 107 18.38 -12.59 -10.33
C LEU A 107 19.48 -11.54 -10.18
N GLU A 108 19.60 -10.64 -11.15
CA GLU A 108 20.52 -9.51 -11.10
C GLU A 108 19.90 -8.32 -10.35
N ASN A 109 20.60 -7.86 -9.31
CA ASN A 109 20.21 -6.68 -8.56
C ASN A 109 20.53 -5.42 -9.37
N ARG A 110 19.48 -4.83 -9.95
CA ARG A 110 19.57 -3.60 -10.74
C ARG A 110 19.82 -2.33 -9.92
N TRP A 111 19.70 -2.38 -8.59
CA TRP A 111 19.74 -1.21 -7.73
C TRP A 111 21.18 -0.76 -7.46
N THR A 112 21.87 -0.31 -8.51
CA THR A 112 23.30 0.00 -8.50
C THR A 112 23.65 1.15 -7.54
N ASN A 113 22.70 2.02 -7.21
CA ASN A 113 22.93 3.09 -6.23
C ASN A 113 23.32 2.55 -4.85
N LEU A 114 22.95 1.32 -4.50
CA LEU A 114 23.36 0.67 -3.25
C LEU A 114 24.86 0.42 -3.15
N PHE A 115 25.60 0.43 -4.27
CA PHE A 115 27.03 0.08 -4.31
C PHE A 115 27.95 1.27 -4.58
N VAL A 116 27.40 2.48 -4.69
CA VAL A 116 28.18 3.70 -4.95
C VAL A 116 28.64 4.32 -3.63
N ASP A 117 29.92 4.68 -3.56
CA ASP A 117 30.47 5.47 -2.46
C ASP A 117 30.18 6.95 -2.67
N ARG A 118 29.43 7.54 -1.74
CA ARG A 118 28.99 8.94 -1.75
C ARG A 118 29.70 9.79 -0.71
N THR A 119 30.72 9.26 -0.02
CA THR A 119 31.39 9.94 1.10
C THR A 119 31.92 11.31 0.68
N ALA A 120 32.55 11.42 -0.49
CA ALA A 120 33.11 12.68 -0.99
C ALA A 120 32.00 13.69 -1.39
N GLN A 121 30.94 13.22 -2.05
CA GLN A 121 29.80 14.05 -2.46
C GLN A 121 29.05 14.59 -1.23
N VAL A 122 28.83 13.74 -0.23
CA VAL A 122 28.19 14.14 1.04
C VAL A 122 29.05 15.14 1.80
N ALA A 123 30.37 14.93 1.86
CA ALA A 123 31.29 15.86 2.53
C ALA A 123 31.38 17.23 1.81
N ALA A 124 31.12 17.28 0.51
CA ALA A 124 31.14 18.52 -0.26
C ALA A 124 29.91 19.42 -0.01
N ILE A 125 28.78 18.85 0.45
CA ILE A 125 27.57 19.61 0.77
C ILE A 125 27.65 20.07 2.23
N SER A 126 27.61 21.38 2.47
CA SER A 126 27.63 21.92 3.84
C SER A 126 26.31 21.69 4.57
N ASP A 127 26.34 21.72 5.92
CA ASP A 127 25.12 21.60 6.73
C ASP A 127 24.15 22.77 6.49
N ASP A 128 24.68 23.98 6.32
CA ASP A 128 23.88 25.18 6.02
C ASP A 128 23.20 25.07 4.64
N GLU A 129 23.93 24.57 3.64
CA GLU A 129 23.38 24.35 2.31
C GLU A 129 22.23 23.36 2.32
N ILE A 130 22.43 22.15 2.90
CA ILE A 130 21.37 21.15 2.94
C ILE A 130 20.19 21.62 3.79
N THR A 131 20.44 22.30 4.91
CA THR A 131 19.39 22.85 5.76
C THR A 131 18.55 23.89 5.01
N SER A 132 19.20 24.81 4.28
CA SER A 132 18.48 25.78 3.44
C SER A 132 17.71 25.11 2.31
N TYR A 133 18.26 24.02 1.75
CA TYR A 133 17.66 23.29 0.65
C TYR A 133 16.36 22.61 1.08
N VAL A 134 16.37 21.83 2.16
CA VAL A 134 15.20 21.06 2.64
C VAL A 134 14.06 21.94 3.14
N ARG A 135 14.37 23.15 3.60
CA ARG A 135 13.36 24.13 4.06
C ARG A 135 12.64 24.86 2.93
N ARG A 136 13.11 24.75 1.69
CA ARG A 136 12.48 25.40 0.53
C ARG A 136 11.42 24.48 -0.08
N ASP A 137 10.17 24.94 -0.08
CA ASP A 137 9.07 24.27 -0.78
C ASP A 137 9.39 23.99 -2.26
N ASN A 138 8.90 22.86 -2.76
CA ASN A 138 8.91 22.48 -4.18
C ASN A 138 7.57 21.93 -4.66
N TYR A 139 6.51 22.05 -3.85
CA TYR A 139 5.20 21.49 -4.13
C TYR A 139 4.27 22.50 -4.80
N ILE A 140 4.25 23.75 -4.34
CA ILE A 140 3.26 24.76 -4.76
C ILE A 140 3.32 25.03 -6.27
N GLY A 141 4.51 24.96 -6.88
CA GLY A 141 4.70 25.18 -8.31
C GLY A 141 4.21 24.04 -9.22
N LEU A 142 3.99 22.84 -8.69
CA LEU A 142 3.71 21.64 -9.49
C LEU A 142 2.43 21.79 -10.31
N THR A 143 1.33 22.27 -9.71
CA THR A 143 0.06 22.45 -10.40
C THR A 143 0.17 23.43 -11.57
N GLN A 144 0.98 24.48 -11.44
CA GLN A 144 1.26 25.40 -12.54
C GLN A 144 2.05 24.71 -13.65
N SER A 145 3.06 23.90 -13.32
CA SER A 145 3.83 23.15 -14.32
C SER A 145 2.98 22.12 -15.08
N LEU A 146 1.94 21.54 -14.45
CA LEU A 146 1.01 20.64 -15.13
C LEU A 146 0.01 21.38 -16.02
N ALA A 147 -0.30 22.64 -15.71
CA ALA A 147 -1.12 23.51 -16.56
C ALA A 147 -0.31 24.02 -17.76
N ASP A 148 0.94 24.41 -17.56
CA ASP A 148 1.91 24.79 -18.59
C ASP A 148 2.69 23.57 -19.07
N LEU A 149 1.96 22.54 -19.52
CA LEU A 149 2.47 21.17 -19.71
C LEU A 149 3.71 21.12 -20.62
N PRO A 150 4.88 20.72 -20.10
CA PRO A 150 6.05 20.46 -20.92
C PRO A 150 5.80 19.32 -21.91
N ALA A 151 6.27 19.45 -23.14
CA ALA A 151 6.13 18.42 -24.18
C ALA A 151 6.71 17.05 -23.79
N ALA A 152 7.65 17.00 -22.84
CA ALA A 152 8.22 15.76 -22.32
C ALA A 152 7.29 15.01 -21.35
N TRP A 153 6.28 15.68 -20.81
CA TRP A 153 5.28 15.12 -19.88
C TRP A 153 3.96 14.79 -20.58
N ASP A 154 3.69 15.47 -21.70
CA ASP A 154 2.55 15.26 -22.59
C ASP A 154 2.73 14.01 -23.46
N ARG A 155 2.20 12.88 -23.00
CA ARG A 155 2.52 11.58 -23.60
C ARG A 155 1.76 11.34 -24.91
N ASP A 156 0.55 11.87 -25.03
CA ASP A 156 -0.30 11.71 -26.21
C ASP A 156 -0.28 12.93 -27.15
N HIS A 157 0.46 13.98 -26.76
CA HIS A 157 0.68 15.21 -27.52
C HIS A 157 -0.61 16.02 -27.75
N ASP A 158 -1.55 15.94 -26.82
CA ASP A 158 -2.81 16.70 -26.88
C ASP A 158 -2.75 18.07 -26.16
N GLY A 159 -1.62 18.35 -25.49
CA GLY A 159 -1.36 19.58 -24.76
C GLY A 159 -2.06 19.69 -23.40
N LYS A 160 -2.56 18.59 -22.83
CA LYS A 160 -3.34 18.60 -21.58
C LYS A 160 -2.90 17.47 -20.66
N TRP A 161 -2.68 17.82 -19.39
CA TRP A 161 -2.44 16.81 -18.37
C TRP A 161 -3.75 16.13 -17.98
N THR A 162 -3.87 14.82 -18.25
CA THR A 162 -5.06 14.03 -17.90
C THR A 162 -4.88 13.18 -16.62
N GLY A 163 -3.69 13.23 -16.02
CA GLY A 163 -3.35 12.58 -14.76
C GLY A 163 -3.92 13.24 -13.51
N PHE A 164 -3.42 12.80 -12.35
CA PHE A 164 -3.69 13.45 -11.08
C PHE A 164 -3.09 14.86 -11.06
N VAL A 165 -3.91 15.84 -10.72
CA VAL A 165 -3.48 17.21 -10.44
C VAL A 165 -3.50 17.41 -8.92
N PRO A 166 -2.35 17.64 -8.27
CA PRO A 166 -2.32 17.82 -6.82
C PRO A 166 -3.15 19.02 -6.36
N ASP A 167 -4.00 18.77 -5.37
CA ASP A 167 -4.96 19.75 -4.83
C ASP A 167 -5.05 19.75 -3.29
N ALA A 168 -4.11 19.07 -2.62
CA ALA A 168 -3.96 19.12 -1.17
C ALA A 168 -3.18 20.39 -0.78
N ALA A 169 -3.67 21.15 0.20
CA ALA A 169 -2.98 22.35 0.66
C ALA A 169 -1.89 22.06 1.70
N PHE A 170 -1.94 20.88 2.33
CA PHE A 170 -1.14 20.51 3.50
C PHE A 170 -1.32 21.50 4.68
N TYR A 171 -2.51 22.09 4.78
CA TYR A 171 -2.88 22.97 5.88
C TYR A 171 -4.02 22.33 6.66
N PHE A 172 -3.67 21.66 7.76
CA PHE A 172 -4.60 20.82 8.49
C PHE A 172 -5.24 21.55 9.68
N ASP A 173 -6.56 21.35 9.84
CA ASP A 173 -7.22 21.67 11.10
C ASP A 173 -6.91 20.64 12.20
N ALA A 174 -7.43 20.88 13.41
CA ALA A 174 -7.17 20.01 14.57
C ALA A 174 -7.66 18.57 14.40
N ASP A 175 -8.62 18.29 13.52
CA ASP A 175 -9.11 16.93 13.23
C ASP A 175 -8.52 16.35 11.95
N GLY A 176 -7.46 16.98 11.43
CA GLY A 176 -6.70 16.53 10.28
C GLY A 176 -7.33 16.86 8.93
N PHE A 177 -8.40 17.67 8.87
CA PHE A 177 -8.98 18.06 7.57
C PHE A 177 -8.11 19.12 6.91
N ASP A 178 -7.74 18.87 5.66
CA ASP A 178 -6.97 19.78 4.85
C ASP A 178 -7.84 20.96 4.37
N ARG A 179 -7.25 22.15 4.40
CA ARG A 179 -7.89 23.43 4.16
C ARG A 179 -7.21 24.15 3.02
N SER A 180 -7.97 24.47 1.99
CA SER A 180 -7.49 25.35 0.92
C SER A 180 -7.10 26.73 1.48
N PRO A 181 -6.33 27.54 0.74
CA PRO A 181 -5.97 28.91 1.16
C PRO A 181 -7.16 29.83 1.49
N ASP A 182 -8.34 29.57 0.91
CA ASP A 182 -9.59 30.28 1.21
C ASP A 182 -10.38 29.69 2.40
N GLY A 183 -9.82 28.70 3.10
CA GLY A 183 -10.36 28.09 4.32
C GLY A 183 -11.38 26.95 4.13
N LYS A 184 -11.67 26.56 2.89
CA LYS A 184 -12.61 25.46 2.58
C LYS A 184 -11.95 24.10 2.78
N GLU A 185 -12.75 23.08 3.10
CA GLU A 185 -12.24 21.69 3.14
C GLU A 185 -11.97 21.19 1.72
N THR A 186 -10.76 20.70 1.46
CA THR A 186 -10.41 20.08 0.16
C THR A 186 -10.98 18.67 0.01
N GLY A 187 -11.45 18.09 1.13
CA GLY A 187 -11.88 16.71 1.24
C GLY A 187 -10.75 15.76 1.64
N TRP A 188 -9.49 16.18 1.59
CA TRP A 188 -8.41 15.38 2.13
C TRP A 188 -8.42 15.41 3.67
N ARG A 189 -8.12 14.27 4.28
CA ARG A 189 -7.93 14.17 5.72
C ARG A 189 -6.67 13.40 6.04
N ALA A 190 -5.76 14.02 6.79
CA ALA A 190 -4.54 13.40 7.27
C ALA A 190 -4.83 12.36 8.36
N TYR A 191 -4.04 11.30 8.35
CA TYR A 191 -4.02 10.33 9.45
C TYR A 191 -2.58 9.91 9.77
N THR A 192 -2.32 9.75 11.07
CA THR A 192 -1.05 9.23 11.56
C THR A 192 -1.15 7.72 11.67
N TYR A 193 -0.09 7.02 11.26
CA TYR A 193 0.00 5.56 11.26
C TYR A 193 1.38 5.12 11.77
N PHE A 194 1.48 3.87 12.17
CA PHE A 194 2.78 3.27 12.47
C PHE A 194 3.49 2.91 11.16
N PRO A 195 4.69 3.47 10.87
CA PRO A 195 5.47 3.07 9.70
C PRO A 195 5.71 1.56 9.67
N VAL A 196 5.78 1.00 8.47
CA VAL A 196 6.18 -0.40 8.24
C VAL A 196 7.59 -0.59 8.81
N PRO A 197 7.90 -1.69 9.52
CA PRO A 197 9.23 -1.90 10.09
C PRO A 197 10.34 -1.90 9.02
N GLY A 198 11.51 -1.34 9.37
CA GLY A 198 12.69 -1.34 8.50
C GLY A 198 12.88 -0.05 7.70
N GLY A 199 13.12 -0.15 6.40
CA GLY A 199 13.54 0.96 5.52
C GLY A 199 12.58 2.16 5.45
N PHE A 200 11.34 2.02 5.92
CA PHE A 200 10.32 3.06 5.90
C PHE A 200 10.35 4.00 7.12
N TRP A 201 11.30 3.80 8.04
CA TRP A 201 11.46 4.68 9.22
C TRP A 201 12.20 5.98 8.87
N PRO A 202 11.85 7.12 9.49
CA PRO A 202 12.57 8.39 9.27
C PRO A 202 14.07 8.31 9.51
N THR A 203 14.52 7.49 10.46
CA THR A 203 15.94 7.20 10.71
C THR A 203 16.66 6.53 9.53
N ASN A 204 15.92 6.04 8.54
CA ASN A 204 16.41 5.45 7.30
C ASN A 204 16.25 6.39 6.09
N GLY A 205 15.80 7.63 6.30
CA GLY A 205 16.01 8.72 5.35
C GLY A 205 14.76 9.41 4.81
N SER A 206 13.55 9.08 5.24
CA SER A 206 12.35 9.81 4.78
C SER A 206 11.28 9.94 5.86
N PHE A 207 10.72 11.14 6.00
CA PHE A 207 9.45 11.32 6.70
C PHE A 207 8.28 11.09 5.75
N GLY A 208 7.36 10.22 6.14
CA GLY A 208 6.13 9.96 5.39
C GLY A 208 4.91 10.50 6.12
N ASP A 209 4.01 11.17 5.39
CA ASP A 209 2.65 11.48 5.85
C ASP A 209 1.61 10.77 4.97
N ALA A 210 0.38 10.62 5.45
CA ALA A 210 -0.67 10.02 4.65
C ALA A 210 -2.00 10.76 4.80
N MET A 211 -2.70 10.90 3.68
CA MET A 211 -4.01 11.52 3.59
C MET A 211 -4.94 10.59 2.81
N ILE A 212 -6.22 10.63 3.18
CA ILE A 212 -7.28 9.91 2.48
C ILE A 212 -8.35 10.89 2.04
N ARG A 213 -8.91 10.67 0.85
CA ARG A 213 -10.12 11.33 0.38
C ARG A 213 -11.11 10.30 -0.14
N LEU A 214 -12.33 10.33 0.38
CA LEU A 214 -13.44 9.57 -0.19
C LEU A 214 -14.16 10.39 -1.27
N PRO A 215 -14.79 9.73 -2.25
CA PRO A 215 -15.62 10.41 -3.24
C PRO A 215 -16.65 11.34 -2.61
N GLU A 216 -17.05 12.38 -3.33
CA GLU A 216 -17.99 13.40 -2.84
C GLU A 216 -19.25 12.81 -2.21
N VAL A 217 -19.82 11.74 -2.77
CA VAL A 217 -21.01 11.07 -2.23
C VAL A 217 -20.89 10.62 -0.77
N TYR A 218 -19.68 10.33 -0.28
CA TYR A 218 -19.40 9.98 1.12
C TYR A 218 -19.28 11.20 2.05
N ARG A 219 -19.32 12.40 1.49
CA ARG A 219 -19.15 13.69 2.17
C ARG A 219 -20.43 14.51 2.21
N LEU A 220 -21.54 13.95 1.73
CA LEU A 220 -22.84 14.61 1.66
C LEU A 220 -23.84 13.99 2.66
N ASP A 221 -24.68 14.83 3.24
CA ASP A 221 -25.85 14.40 4.02
C ASP A 221 -26.95 13.76 3.15
N ALA A 222 -28.02 13.26 3.75
CA ALA A 222 -29.13 12.63 3.01
C ALA A 222 -29.81 13.58 1.99
N SER A 223 -29.73 14.91 2.20
CA SER A 223 -30.29 15.93 1.30
C SER A 223 -29.38 16.26 0.12
N GLY A 224 -28.08 15.91 0.19
CA GLY A 224 -27.08 16.16 -0.84
C GLY A 224 -26.21 17.39 -0.57
N LYS A 225 -26.22 17.91 0.66
CA LYS A 225 -25.37 19.04 1.06
C LYS A 225 -24.07 18.53 1.70
N PRO A 226 -22.94 19.25 1.54
CA PRO A 226 -21.70 18.93 2.26
C PRO A 226 -21.94 18.81 3.77
N SER A 227 -21.49 17.70 4.34
CA SER A 227 -21.64 17.40 5.77
C SER A 227 -20.37 16.76 6.31
N ARG A 228 -19.69 17.48 7.20
CA ARG A 228 -18.51 16.97 7.91
C ARG A 228 -18.86 15.76 8.77
N ASP A 229 -20.03 15.76 9.41
CA ASP A 229 -20.48 14.61 10.23
C ASP A 229 -20.67 13.36 9.38
N ALA A 230 -21.27 13.49 8.19
CA ALA A 230 -21.40 12.37 7.25
C ALA A 230 -20.03 11.86 6.81
N TYR A 231 -19.08 12.77 6.57
CA TYR A 231 -17.75 12.39 6.16
C TYR A 231 -16.95 11.70 7.29
N VAL A 232 -17.04 12.23 8.52
CA VAL A 232 -16.44 11.62 9.71
C VAL A 232 -17.01 10.22 9.94
N ALA A 233 -18.33 10.05 9.85
CA ALA A 233 -18.98 8.74 9.97
C ALA A 233 -18.50 7.77 8.90
N ASN A 234 -18.48 8.18 7.62
CA ASN A 234 -18.08 7.32 6.51
C ASN A 234 -16.59 6.92 6.56
N LEU A 235 -15.70 7.82 6.98
CA LEU A 235 -14.29 7.47 7.23
C LEU A 235 -14.13 6.50 8.41
N ALA A 236 -14.93 6.64 9.47
CA ALA A 236 -14.90 5.73 10.61
C ALA A 236 -15.48 4.34 10.27
N ILE A 237 -16.51 4.28 9.43
CA ILE A 237 -17.03 3.03 8.85
C ILE A 237 -15.96 2.36 8.01
N LEU A 238 -15.26 3.11 7.15
CA LEU A 238 -14.15 2.57 6.38
C LEU A 238 -13.00 2.08 7.27
N GLU A 239 -12.60 2.86 8.28
CA GLU A 239 -11.60 2.42 9.26
C GLU A 239 -12.03 1.12 9.95
N SER A 240 -13.30 1.01 10.33
CA SER A 240 -13.86 -0.18 10.96
C SER A 240 -13.81 -1.40 10.04
N LEU A 241 -14.08 -1.22 8.75
CA LEU A 241 -14.03 -2.28 7.74
C LEU A 241 -12.60 -2.74 7.44
N ILE A 242 -11.65 -1.80 7.30
CA ILE A 242 -10.24 -2.13 7.04
C ILE A 242 -9.60 -2.77 8.26
N ALA A 243 -9.77 -2.18 9.44
CA ALA A 243 -9.19 -2.67 10.68
C ALA A 243 -9.99 -3.83 11.31
N ARG A 244 -11.17 -4.15 10.77
CA ARG A 244 -12.09 -5.23 11.21
C ARG A 244 -12.41 -5.16 12.70
N ARG A 245 -12.77 -3.97 13.18
CA ARG A 245 -12.98 -3.68 14.62
C ARG A 245 -13.81 -2.44 14.85
N ASP A 246 -14.29 -2.26 16.07
CA ASP A 246 -15.00 -1.07 16.50
C ASP A 246 -14.08 0.18 16.43
N VAL A 247 -14.67 1.32 16.09
CA VAL A 247 -13.96 2.60 15.91
C VAL A 247 -14.67 3.69 16.72
N PRO A 248 -14.03 4.26 17.76
CA PRO A 248 -14.55 5.42 18.46
C PRO A 248 -14.66 6.63 17.52
N ILE A 249 -15.69 7.43 17.71
CA ILE A 249 -15.97 8.65 16.94
C ILE A 249 -16.31 9.79 17.90
N PRO A 250 -16.24 11.06 17.45
CA PRO A 250 -16.98 12.15 18.09
C PRO A 250 -18.45 11.76 18.25
N GLU A 251 -19.16 12.40 19.18
CA GLU A 251 -20.60 12.17 19.31
C GLU A 251 -21.33 12.68 18.06
N LEU A 252 -21.96 11.78 17.30
CA LEU A 252 -22.70 12.08 16.08
C LEU A 252 -24.18 11.77 16.25
N ASP A 253 -25.05 12.52 15.55
CA ASP A 253 -26.50 12.29 15.52
C ASP A 253 -26.87 11.33 14.38
N GLU A 254 -27.22 10.10 14.72
CA GLU A 254 -27.58 9.05 13.77
C GLU A 254 -28.85 9.35 12.99
N ARG A 255 -29.76 10.18 13.53
CA ARG A 255 -30.97 10.61 12.79
C ARG A 255 -30.61 11.55 11.66
N ALA A 256 -29.67 12.47 11.90
CA ALA A 256 -29.18 13.38 10.87
C ALA A 256 -28.39 12.64 9.77
N LEU A 257 -27.75 11.53 10.14
CA LEU A 257 -26.96 10.70 9.25
C LEU A 257 -27.77 9.60 8.53
N ASP A 258 -28.98 9.32 9.02
CA ASP A 258 -29.83 8.20 8.60
C ASP A 258 -29.07 6.86 8.62
N ALA A 259 -28.25 6.64 9.66
CA ALA A 259 -27.41 5.45 9.80
C ALA A 259 -27.23 5.06 11.27
N ASP A 260 -27.45 3.77 11.56
CA ASP A 260 -27.23 3.15 12.88
C ASP A 260 -25.75 2.75 13.03
N LEU A 261 -24.96 3.66 13.59
CA LEU A 261 -23.51 3.55 13.72
C LEU A 261 -23.14 2.55 14.81
N ASP A 262 -23.82 2.58 15.96
CA ASP A 262 -23.48 1.73 17.11
C ASP A 262 -24.16 0.35 17.10
N GLY A 263 -25.23 0.19 16.33
CA GLY A 263 -25.96 -1.06 16.12
C GLY A 263 -27.02 -1.39 17.13
N ASN A 264 -27.49 -0.41 17.89
CA ASN A 264 -28.49 -0.63 18.92
C ASN A 264 -29.94 -0.67 18.34
N HIS A 265 -30.11 -0.50 17.02
CA HIS A 265 -31.39 -0.42 16.32
C HIS A 265 -32.25 0.82 16.63
N GLU A 266 -31.66 1.84 17.25
CA GLU A 266 -32.28 3.11 17.59
C GLU A 266 -31.42 4.27 17.07
N LEU A 267 -31.96 5.09 16.18
CA LEU A 267 -31.23 6.28 15.72
C LEU A 267 -31.17 7.31 16.85
N THR A 268 -30.02 7.42 17.49
CA THR A 268 -29.76 8.30 18.64
C THR A 268 -28.41 9.01 18.48
N ARG A 269 -27.69 9.26 19.59
CA ARG A 269 -26.34 9.84 19.55
C ARG A 269 -25.32 8.74 19.79
N ALA A 270 -24.41 8.55 18.85
CA ALA A 270 -23.40 7.50 18.92
C ALA A 270 -21.98 8.07 19.08
N LYS A 271 -21.15 7.37 19.85
CA LYS A 271 -19.70 7.62 20.02
C LYS A 271 -18.83 6.49 19.46
N LEU A 272 -19.47 5.55 18.77
CA LEU A 272 -18.85 4.32 18.29
C LEU A 272 -19.44 3.96 16.93
N VAL A 273 -18.57 3.63 15.98
CA VAL A 273 -18.94 2.78 14.85
C VAL A 273 -18.61 1.35 15.23
N ARG A 274 -19.65 0.52 15.33
CA ARG A 274 -19.52 -0.88 15.71
C ARG A 274 -19.33 -1.75 14.46
N TYR A 275 -18.30 -2.58 14.48
CA TYR A 275 -18.01 -3.53 13.42
C TYR A 275 -18.98 -4.70 13.48
N ARG A 276 -19.86 -4.81 12.49
CA ARG A 276 -20.85 -5.90 12.34
C ARG A 276 -20.91 -6.48 10.94
N TRP A 277 -19.88 -6.21 10.13
CA TRP A 277 -19.87 -6.67 8.75
C TRP A 277 -19.77 -8.20 8.66
N ALA A 278 -20.60 -8.79 7.80
CA ALA A 278 -20.51 -10.18 7.41
C ALA A 278 -20.71 -10.33 5.89
N PRO A 279 -20.06 -11.33 5.25
CA PRO A 279 -20.27 -11.61 3.82
C PRO A 279 -21.75 -11.88 3.51
N GLY A 280 -22.29 -11.23 2.47
CA GLY A 280 -23.67 -11.46 2.01
C GLY A 280 -24.75 -10.67 2.77
N GLY A 281 -24.37 -9.86 3.76
CA GLY A 281 -25.27 -8.96 4.50
C GLY A 281 -24.89 -8.89 5.98
N GLY A 282 -25.09 -7.73 6.60
CA GLY A 282 -24.92 -7.57 8.05
C GLY A 282 -24.62 -6.14 8.50
N GLY A 283 -25.58 -5.57 9.24
CA GLY A 283 -25.43 -4.58 10.31
C GLY A 283 -24.91 -3.17 10.01
N MET A 284 -24.01 -2.98 9.05
CA MET A 284 -23.34 -1.70 8.81
C MET A 284 -23.87 -1.03 7.55
N THR A 285 -23.97 0.30 7.56
CA THR A 285 -24.35 1.09 6.39
C THR A 285 -23.56 2.39 6.37
N TYR A 286 -23.12 2.84 5.19
CA TYR A 286 -22.63 4.21 5.03
C TYR A 286 -23.73 5.24 5.35
N ALA A 287 -23.32 6.41 5.82
CA ALA A 287 -24.18 7.53 6.19
C ALA A 287 -24.45 8.48 5.01
N GLY A 288 -25.56 9.21 5.09
CA GLY A 288 -25.92 10.27 4.13
C GLY A 288 -26.14 9.73 2.71
N LYS A 289 -25.68 10.47 1.69
CA LYS A 289 -25.85 10.04 0.29
C LYS A 289 -25.16 8.73 -0.08
N ALA A 290 -24.17 8.30 0.68
CA ALA A 290 -23.46 7.03 0.42
C ALA A 290 -24.23 5.79 0.88
N LYS A 291 -25.33 5.94 1.63
CA LYS A 291 -26.14 4.82 2.15
C LYS A 291 -26.55 3.77 1.09
N PRO A 292 -26.89 4.11 -0.17
CA PRO A 292 -27.22 3.10 -1.18
C PRO A 292 -26.02 2.28 -1.69
N LEU A 293 -24.77 2.65 -1.39
CA LEU A 293 -23.55 2.04 -1.94
C LEU A 293 -23.11 0.76 -1.21
N GLN A 294 -24.09 -0.04 -0.76
CA GLN A 294 -23.87 -1.23 0.07
C GLN A 294 -23.00 -2.30 -0.59
N ALA A 295 -23.01 -2.40 -1.92
CA ALA A 295 -22.19 -3.36 -2.66
C ALA A 295 -20.67 -3.13 -2.48
N GLN A 296 -20.25 -1.91 -2.12
CA GLN A 296 -18.85 -1.57 -1.87
C GLN A 296 -18.50 -1.54 -0.38
N LEU A 297 -19.46 -1.87 0.50
CA LEU A 297 -19.25 -1.98 1.93
C LEU A 297 -18.70 -3.39 2.23
N ALA A 298 -17.38 -3.50 2.32
CA ALA A 298 -16.71 -4.79 2.46
C ALA A 298 -15.48 -4.72 3.37
N ALA A 299 -15.32 -5.71 4.26
CA ALA A 299 -14.18 -5.76 5.15
C ALA A 299 -12.87 -5.88 4.37
N GLY A 300 -11.88 -5.08 4.77
CA GLY A 300 -10.55 -5.09 4.14
C GLY A 300 -10.48 -4.55 2.71
N LEU A 301 -11.53 -3.92 2.17
CA LEU A 301 -11.53 -3.28 0.83
C LEU A 301 -11.92 -1.80 0.91
N PHE A 302 -11.31 -0.98 0.06
CA PHE A 302 -11.69 0.43 -0.09
C PHE A 302 -12.78 0.60 -1.15
N PRO A 303 -13.74 1.54 -0.97
CA PRO A 303 -14.73 1.85 -1.99
C PRO A 303 -14.06 2.46 -3.24
N GLU A 304 -14.71 2.26 -4.38
CA GLU A 304 -14.30 2.84 -5.65
C GLU A 304 -14.22 4.36 -5.56
N GLY A 305 -13.19 4.93 -6.18
CA GLY A 305 -12.89 6.35 -6.16
C GLY A 305 -12.22 6.83 -4.88
N THR A 306 -11.92 5.96 -3.91
CA THR A 306 -11.03 6.33 -2.77
C THR A 306 -9.69 6.80 -3.30
N GLU A 307 -9.19 7.89 -2.75
CA GLU A 307 -7.89 8.46 -3.06
C GLU A 307 -7.00 8.45 -1.82
N LEU A 308 -5.72 8.15 -2.02
CA LEU A 308 -4.67 8.22 -1.02
C LEU A 308 -3.54 9.11 -1.54
N LEU A 309 -3.06 10.01 -0.69
CA LEU A 309 -1.90 10.85 -0.96
C LEU A 309 -0.85 10.59 0.12
N HIS A 310 0.39 10.47 -0.29
CA HIS A 310 1.52 10.17 0.57
C HIS A 310 2.72 11.02 0.13
N SER A 311 3.13 11.99 0.94
CA SER A 311 4.36 12.72 0.69
C SER A 311 5.53 12.05 1.40
N LEU A 312 6.66 11.96 0.71
CA LEU A 312 7.95 11.62 1.28
C LEU A 312 8.78 12.88 1.34
N ARG A 313 9.21 13.25 2.54
CA ARG A 313 9.90 14.52 2.83
C ARG A 313 11.31 14.27 3.34
N TYR A 314 12.14 15.28 3.12
CA TYR A 314 13.44 15.41 3.78
C TYR A 314 13.28 15.57 5.30
N LEU A 315 14.40 15.49 6.02
CA LEU A 315 14.48 15.53 7.47
C LEU A 315 15.00 16.92 7.91
N ASP A 316 14.12 17.81 8.36
CA ASP A 316 14.56 19.13 8.87
C ASP A 316 14.89 19.06 10.36
N VAL A 317 16.00 19.66 10.76
CA VAL A 317 16.42 19.80 12.16
C VAL A 317 16.00 21.17 12.67
N GLN A 318 14.96 21.21 13.49
CA GLN A 318 14.44 22.43 14.11
C GLN A 318 14.56 22.33 15.63
N ASN A 319 15.25 23.28 16.26
CA ASN A 319 15.46 23.31 17.72
C ASN A 319 16.02 21.98 18.29
N GLY A 320 16.88 21.30 17.52
CA GLY A 320 17.47 20.02 17.88
C GLY A 320 16.55 18.80 17.70
N GLN A 321 15.33 18.99 17.20
CA GLN A 321 14.40 17.91 16.87
C GLN A 321 14.31 17.70 15.36
N VAL A 322 14.18 16.45 14.94
CA VAL A 322 13.98 16.10 13.53
C VAL A 322 12.49 16.09 13.22
N VAL A 323 12.08 16.89 12.24
CA VAL A 323 10.70 17.08 11.80
C VAL A 323 10.60 16.93 10.28
N PRO A 324 9.41 16.66 9.71
CA PRO A 324 9.25 16.65 8.25
C PRO A 324 9.60 18.01 7.65
N ALA A 325 10.43 18.01 6.61
CA ALA A 325 10.81 19.22 5.90
C ALA A 325 9.70 19.74 4.96
N ALA A 326 9.78 21.02 4.58
CA ALA A 326 8.88 21.60 3.60
C ALA A 326 9.05 20.95 2.22
N ARG A 327 10.30 20.68 1.82
CA ARG A 327 10.65 20.04 0.54
C ARG A 327 10.25 18.57 0.50
N MET A 328 9.58 18.19 -0.58
CA MET A 328 9.22 16.80 -0.87
C MET A 328 10.30 16.13 -1.74
N LYS A 329 10.67 14.90 -1.36
CA LYS A 329 11.41 13.94 -2.19
C LYS A 329 10.50 13.38 -3.27
N GLU A 330 9.30 12.95 -2.84
CA GLU A 330 8.27 12.39 -3.70
C GLU A 330 6.87 12.77 -3.21
N LEU A 331 5.93 12.87 -4.15
CA LEU A 331 4.50 12.92 -3.86
C LEU A 331 3.85 11.72 -4.55
N ARG A 332 3.36 10.75 -3.77
CA ARG A 332 2.76 9.52 -4.27
C ARG A 332 1.24 9.57 -4.08
N TYR A 333 0.53 9.21 -5.14
CA TYR A 333 -0.91 9.22 -5.22
C TYR A 333 -1.43 7.85 -5.66
N MET A 334 -2.53 7.42 -5.04
CA MET A 334 -3.25 6.22 -5.45
C MET A 334 -4.75 6.52 -5.53
N ARG A 335 -5.41 6.02 -6.58
CA ARG A 335 -6.87 6.04 -6.70
C ARG A 335 -7.42 4.65 -6.93
N LYS A 336 -8.47 4.28 -6.18
CA LYS A 336 -9.23 3.05 -6.38
C LYS A 336 -10.05 3.20 -7.66
N ALA A 337 -9.45 2.84 -8.79
CA ALA A 337 -10.08 2.95 -10.11
C ALA A 337 -11.22 1.95 -10.29
N LYS A 338 -11.17 0.80 -9.61
CA LYS A 338 -12.20 -0.24 -9.69
C LYS A 338 -12.32 -1.01 -8.39
N TRP A 339 -13.53 -1.17 -7.88
CA TRP A 339 -13.79 -2.11 -6.79
C TRP A 339 -13.78 -3.57 -7.29
N LEU A 340 -13.06 -4.45 -6.61
CA LEU A 340 -12.93 -5.87 -6.98
C LEU A 340 -13.52 -6.75 -5.88
N SER A 341 -14.33 -7.73 -6.25
CA SER A 341 -14.93 -8.66 -5.30
C SER A 341 -13.90 -9.64 -4.74
N PHE A 342 -14.23 -10.24 -3.59
CA PHE A 342 -13.41 -11.26 -2.94
C PHE A 342 -13.09 -12.42 -3.89
N GLY A 343 -14.09 -12.96 -4.60
CA GLY A 343 -13.88 -14.04 -5.55
C GLY A 343 -13.04 -13.64 -6.77
N TYR A 344 -13.09 -12.38 -7.20
CA TYR A 344 -12.20 -11.89 -8.26
C TYR A 344 -10.76 -11.81 -7.75
N LEU A 345 -10.53 -11.24 -6.57
CA LEU A 345 -9.20 -11.16 -5.95
C LEU A 345 -8.58 -12.55 -5.71
N GLU A 346 -9.39 -13.51 -5.27
CA GLU A 346 -8.96 -14.91 -5.12
C GLU A 346 -8.54 -15.52 -6.47
N THR A 347 -9.36 -15.33 -7.51
CA THR A 347 -9.05 -15.80 -8.88
C THR A 347 -7.77 -15.15 -9.42
N GLN A 348 -7.55 -13.86 -9.14
CA GLN A 348 -6.33 -13.15 -9.51
C GLN A 348 -5.10 -13.77 -8.84
N ALA A 349 -5.14 -13.94 -7.51
CA ALA A 349 -4.04 -14.53 -6.75
C ALA A 349 -3.71 -15.96 -7.22
N MET A 350 -4.73 -16.79 -7.47
CA MET A 350 -4.54 -18.14 -8.02
C MET A 350 -3.90 -18.12 -9.42
N ARG A 351 -4.27 -17.15 -10.26
CA ARG A 351 -3.68 -17.01 -11.60
C ARG A 351 -2.22 -16.58 -11.52
N GLU A 352 -1.88 -15.63 -10.64
CA GLU A 352 -0.49 -15.20 -10.43
C GLU A 352 0.38 -16.35 -9.91
N ALA A 353 -0.11 -17.13 -8.94
CA ALA A 353 0.59 -18.31 -8.44
C ALA A 353 0.81 -19.37 -9.53
N ARG A 354 -0.20 -19.61 -10.36
CA ARG A 354 -0.10 -20.52 -11.51
C ARG A 354 0.89 -20.01 -12.56
N GLU A 355 0.86 -18.73 -12.90
CA GLU A 355 1.80 -18.13 -13.86
C GLU A 355 3.25 -18.23 -13.37
N LYS A 356 3.52 -17.97 -12.08
CA LYS A 356 4.85 -18.15 -11.50
C LYS A 356 5.34 -19.59 -11.65
N SER A 357 4.46 -20.58 -11.44
CA SER A 357 4.81 -22.00 -11.56
C SER A 357 4.97 -22.48 -13.00
N GLU A 358 4.06 -22.11 -13.90
CA GLU A 358 4.06 -22.60 -15.29
C GLU A 358 4.95 -21.76 -16.23
N SER A 359 5.34 -20.55 -15.83
CA SER A 359 6.10 -19.61 -16.65
C SER A 359 7.05 -18.74 -15.81
N PRO A 360 8.01 -19.33 -15.08
CA PRO A 360 8.90 -18.60 -14.17
C PRO A 360 9.78 -17.55 -14.87
N ASN A 361 10.00 -17.69 -16.18
CA ASN A 361 10.78 -16.75 -16.99
C ASN A 361 9.94 -15.55 -17.48
N LYS A 362 8.62 -15.60 -17.30
CA LYS A 362 7.72 -14.55 -17.77
C LYS A 362 7.83 -13.35 -16.85
N ARG A 363 8.17 -12.20 -17.43
CA ARG A 363 8.13 -10.92 -16.72
C ARG A 363 6.68 -10.51 -16.51
N ARG A 364 6.43 -9.92 -15.34
CA ARG A 364 5.19 -9.20 -15.08
C ARG A 364 5.04 -8.07 -16.10
N VAL A 365 3.92 -8.09 -16.82
CA VAL A 365 3.54 -6.97 -17.70
C VAL A 365 2.97 -5.87 -16.83
N MET A 366 3.50 -4.66 -16.98
CA MET A 366 2.95 -3.47 -16.35
C MET A 366 2.47 -2.51 -17.42
N LEU A 367 1.31 -1.92 -17.16
CA LEU A 367 0.65 -0.99 -18.07
C LEU A 367 0.58 0.36 -17.37
N GLY A 368 1.21 1.35 -17.98
CA GLY A 368 1.25 2.71 -17.47
C GLY A 368 2.14 3.63 -18.30
N ASP A 369 2.21 4.87 -17.88
CA ASP A 369 3.08 5.92 -18.38
C ASP A 369 3.19 7.03 -17.32
N ALA A 370 3.97 8.08 -17.62
CA ALA A 370 4.17 9.20 -16.70
C ALA A 370 2.89 10.00 -16.39
N GLU A 371 2.00 10.13 -17.39
CA GLU A 371 0.83 10.99 -17.37
C GLU A 371 -0.37 10.36 -16.64
N HIS A 372 -0.61 9.08 -16.85
CA HIS A 372 -1.72 8.36 -16.27
C HIS A 372 -1.30 7.50 -15.08
N GLY A 373 0.01 7.34 -14.83
CA GLY A 373 0.55 6.45 -13.81
C GLY A 373 0.48 4.96 -14.20
N ILE A 374 0.56 4.07 -13.22
CA ILE A 374 0.67 2.62 -13.37
C ILE A 374 -0.48 1.87 -12.68
N SER A 375 -0.94 0.76 -13.26
CA SER A 375 -1.92 -0.15 -12.62
C SER A 375 -1.24 -1.21 -11.78
N ASN A 376 -1.80 -1.51 -10.60
CA ASN A 376 -1.36 -2.66 -9.79
C ASN A 376 -2.13 -3.97 -10.07
N ALA A 377 -3.04 -3.96 -11.05
CA ALA A 377 -3.97 -5.05 -11.39
C ALA A 377 -4.96 -5.47 -10.27
N ALA A 378 -4.91 -4.86 -9.09
CA ALA A 378 -5.83 -5.06 -7.96
C ALA A 378 -6.83 -3.88 -7.79
N GLY A 379 -7.11 -3.18 -8.89
CA GLY A 379 -8.10 -2.11 -8.94
C GLY A 379 -7.58 -0.72 -8.57
N TRP A 380 -6.28 -0.56 -8.32
CA TRP A 380 -5.64 0.73 -8.05
C TRP A 380 -4.84 1.24 -9.24
N ARG A 381 -4.91 2.56 -9.43
CA ARG A 381 -4.00 3.33 -10.27
C ARG A 381 -3.08 4.14 -9.37
N LEU A 382 -1.77 4.04 -9.57
CA LEU A 382 -0.75 4.74 -8.80
C LEU A 382 -0.06 5.75 -9.71
N GLN A 383 0.14 6.96 -9.21
CA GLN A 383 0.93 7.97 -9.89
C GLN A 383 1.81 8.66 -8.85
N ALA A 384 2.97 9.13 -9.26
CA ALA A 384 3.87 9.83 -8.38
C ALA A 384 4.65 10.91 -9.10
N PHE A 385 5.04 11.91 -8.34
CA PHE A 385 5.98 12.96 -8.71
C PHE A 385 7.25 12.79 -7.88
N ILE A 386 8.39 13.09 -8.46
CA ILE A 386 9.71 13.00 -7.83
C ILE A 386 10.52 14.25 -8.13
N GLU A 387 11.44 14.60 -7.25
CA GLU A 387 12.28 15.77 -7.39
C GLU A 387 13.26 15.69 -8.58
N ASP A 388 13.34 16.74 -9.38
CA ASP A 388 14.32 16.90 -10.45
C ASP A 388 15.65 17.52 -9.96
N ALA A 389 16.66 17.59 -10.82
CA ALA A 389 17.98 18.10 -10.46
C ALA A 389 17.95 19.58 -10.03
N GLN A 390 16.99 20.36 -10.54
CA GLN A 390 16.76 21.76 -10.21
C GLN A 390 15.97 21.92 -8.89
N GLY A 391 15.41 20.83 -8.38
CA GLY A 391 14.64 20.77 -7.15
C GLY A 391 13.14 21.01 -7.33
N ALA A 392 12.60 21.04 -8.56
CA ALA A 392 11.15 21.04 -8.76
C ALA A 392 10.62 19.60 -8.75
N LEU A 393 9.32 19.40 -8.49
CA LEU A 393 8.70 18.09 -8.68
C LEU A 393 8.37 17.89 -10.16
N ARG A 394 8.67 16.69 -10.68
CA ARG A 394 8.30 16.22 -12.03
C ARG A 394 7.53 14.90 -11.96
N PRO A 395 6.71 14.56 -12.95
CA PRO A 395 6.14 13.22 -13.06
C PRO A 395 7.24 12.14 -13.03
N GLN A 396 6.98 11.04 -12.33
CA GLN A 396 7.82 9.85 -12.43
C GLN A 396 7.64 9.19 -13.80
N THR A 397 8.74 8.66 -14.33
CA THR A 397 8.73 7.79 -15.51
C THR A 397 8.04 6.45 -15.20
N LEU A 398 7.66 5.68 -16.23
CA LEU A 398 7.10 4.34 -16.03
C LEU A 398 8.01 3.44 -15.18
N GLU A 399 9.32 3.49 -15.40
CA GLU A 399 10.28 2.69 -14.65
C GLU A 399 10.34 3.10 -13.18
N GLU A 400 10.26 4.40 -12.89
CA GLU A 400 10.18 4.92 -11.54
C GLU A 400 8.86 4.51 -10.86
N HIS A 401 7.72 4.51 -11.58
CA HIS A 401 6.45 4.01 -11.03
C HIS A 401 6.47 2.52 -10.72
N ALA A 402 7.22 1.71 -11.48
CA ALA A 402 7.29 0.27 -11.27
C ALA A 402 7.81 -0.11 -9.88
N ALA A 403 8.65 0.73 -9.26
CA ALA A 403 9.10 0.54 -7.88
C ALA A 403 7.94 0.50 -6.87
N CYS A 404 6.85 1.25 -7.13
CA CYS A 404 5.65 1.22 -6.27
C CYS A 404 4.92 -0.13 -6.35
N ILE A 405 4.98 -0.82 -7.50
CA ILE A 405 4.25 -2.07 -7.70
C ILE A 405 4.78 -3.19 -6.83
N GLY A 406 6.07 -3.19 -6.49
CA GLY A 406 6.66 -4.19 -5.58
C GLY A 406 6.04 -4.21 -4.20
N CYS A 407 5.62 -3.04 -3.68
CA CYS A 407 4.96 -2.93 -2.38
C CYS A 407 3.43 -2.98 -2.52
N HIS A 408 2.88 -2.41 -3.58
CA HIS A 408 1.43 -2.26 -3.76
C HIS A 408 0.81 -3.36 -4.63
N SER A 409 1.50 -4.49 -4.81
CA SER A 409 0.98 -5.65 -5.50
C SER A 409 1.73 -6.93 -5.12
N GLY A 410 1.02 -8.06 -5.07
CA GLY A 410 1.65 -9.38 -4.95
C GLY A 410 2.35 -9.65 -3.61
N VAL A 411 2.03 -8.91 -2.55
CA VAL A 411 2.55 -9.13 -1.19
C VAL A 411 1.43 -9.33 -0.16
N GLY A 412 1.65 -10.22 0.80
CA GLY A 412 0.65 -10.61 1.80
C GLY A 412 0.36 -9.58 2.90
N ALA A 413 1.31 -8.68 3.19
CA ALA A 413 1.23 -7.75 4.33
C ALA A 413 0.31 -6.52 4.16
N THR A 414 -0.50 -6.46 3.09
CA THR A 414 -1.39 -5.32 2.80
C THR A 414 -2.87 -5.65 2.99
N ASP A 415 -3.67 -4.63 3.33
CA ASP A 415 -5.13 -4.66 3.18
C ASP A 415 -5.48 -3.88 1.90
N ASP A 416 -6.02 -4.58 0.90
CA ASP A 416 -6.35 -4.03 -0.43
C ASP A 416 -5.21 -3.22 -1.07
N SER A 417 -4.00 -3.78 -1.09
CA SER A 417 -2.79 -3.14 -1.62
C SER A 417 -2.31 -1.90 -0.86
N VAL A 418 -2.82 -1.63 0.35
CA VAL A 418 -2.44 -0.46 1.17
C VAL A 418 -1.82 -0.94 2.48
N PHE A 419 -0.68 -0.32 2.87
CA PHE A 419 0.00 -0.59 4.14
C PHE A 419 -0.43 0.35 5.27
N SER A 420 -0.67 1.63 4.98
CA SER A 420 -0.72 2.69 5.99
C SER A 420 -2.04 2.71 6.77
N PHE A 421 -3.19 2.52 6.12
CA PHE A 421 -4.49 2.78 6.74
C PHE A 421 -4.87 1.73 7.81
N SER A 422 -4.58 0.44 7.60
CA SER A 422 -4.74 -0.57 8.65
C SER A 422 -3.74 -0.37 9.81
N ARG A 423 -2.66 0.38 9.56
CA ARG A 423 -1.66 0.78 10.55
C ARG A 423 -1.97 2.11 11.24
N LYS A 424 -3.06 2.80 10.89
CA LYS A 424 -3.51 4.05 11.51
C LYS A 424 -3.55 3.95 13.05
N LEU A 425 -3.19 5.04 13.72
CA LEU A 425 -3.32 5.12 15.17
C LEU A 425 -4.80 5.05 15.58
N ALA A 426 -5.05 4.24 16.60
CA ALA A 426 -6.37 3.81 17.02
C ALA A 426 -6.74 4.33 18.42
N GLY A 427 -8.03 4.24 18.75
CA GLY A 427 -8.53 4.44 20.12
C GLY A 427 -8.47 5.88 20.59
N ASP A 428 -8.28 6.05 21.89
CA ASP A 428 -8.32 7.36 22.57
C ASP A 428 -7.04 8.18 22.40
N ARG A 429 -6.17 7.78 21.47
CA ARG A 429 -4.99 8.57 21.09
C ARG A 429 -5.44 9.93 20.54
N ARG A 430 -4.52 10.89 20.55
CA ARG A 430 -4.75 12.26 20.06
C ARG A 430 -5.56 12.27 18.75
N HIS A 431 -6.71 12.95 18.78
CA HIS A 431 -7.69 13.02 17.68
C HIS A 431 -8.06 11.68 17.03
N ARG A 432 -8.00 10.56 17.76
CA ARG A 432 -8.19 9.19 17.26
C ARG A 432 -7.31 8.86 16.05
N GLY A 433 -6.10 9.45 15.98
CA GLY A 433 -5.17 9.28 14.87
C GLY A 433 -5.44 10.16 13.63
N TRP A 434 -6.42 11.05 13.67
CA TRP A 434 -6.73 12.00 12.58
C TRP A 434 -5.94 13.31 12.76
N TYR A 435 -4.64 13.26 12.48
CA TYR A 435 -3.72 14.38 12.47
C TYR A 435 -2.46 14.00 11.68
N ALA A 436 -1.60 14.98 11.38
CA ALA A 436 -0.34 14.76 10.67
C ALA A 436 0.85 14.58 11.64
N GLY A 437 1.49 13.41 11.62
CA GLY A 437 2.95 13.28 11.69
C GLY A 437 3.69 13.27 13.04
N ASP A 438 3.03 13.16 14.19
CA ASP A 438 3.73 13.11 15.49
C ASP A 438 3.52 11.78 16.23
N LEU A 439 4.64 11.10 16.53
CA LEU A 439 4.69 9.80 17.20
C LEU A 439 5.43 9.85 18.56
N HIS A 440 5.82 11.03 19.05
CA HIS A 440 6.43 11.15 20.37
C HIS A 440 5.49 10.71 21.48
N GLY A 441 6.03 9.97 22.45
CA GLY A 441 5.26 9.47 23.60
C GLY A 441 4.19 8.43 23.22
N ILE A 442 4.32 7.82 22.05
CA ILE A 442 3.43 6.74 21.60
C ILE A 442 4.17 5.43 21.68
N GLY A 443 3.66 4.47 22.47
CA GLY A 443 4.20 3.11 22.51
C GLY A 443 4.04 2.35 21.20
N GLU A 444 4.96 1.42 20.96
CA GLU A 444 4.97 0.56 19.78
C GLU A 444 3.67 -0.23 19.59
N PRO A 445 3.30 -0.59 18.34
CA PRO A 445 2.09 -1.37 18.11
C PRO A 445 2.24 -2.78 18.69
N THR A 446 1.14 -3.29 19.23
CA THR A 446 1.07 -4.62 19.84
C THR A 446 0.66 -5.67 18.81
N ARG A 447 1.33 -6.82 18.85
CA ARG A 447 1.03 -8.02 18.07
C ARG A 447 -0.07 -8.85 18.70
N ALA A 448 -0.58 -9.85 17.97
CA ALA A 448 -1.61 -10.79 18.42
C ALA A 448 -1.22 -11.55 19.71
N ASP A 449 0.07 -11.82 19.90
CA ASP A 449 0.65 -12.48 21.08
C ASP A 449 0.83 -11.55 22.29
N GLY A 450 0.58 -10.25 22.14
CA GLY A 450 0.74 -9.25 23.19
C GLY A 450 2.12 -8.57 23.21
N GLU A 451 3.07 -9.01 22.38
CA GLU A 451 4.41 -8.44 22.29
C GLU A 451 4.46 -7.22 21.37
N GLY A 452 5.53 -6.42 21.50
CA GLY A 452 5.79 -5.25 20.66
C GLY A 452 6.22 -5.62 19.23
N GLU A 453 5.63 -4.99 18.21
CA GLU A 453 5.95 -5.26 16.80
C GLU A 453 7.37 -4.81 16.42
N TYR A 454 7.79 -3.62 16.86
CA TYR A 454 9.11 -3.08 16.52
C TYR A 454 10.20 -3.80 17.30
N SER A 455 9.97 -4.09 18.57
CA SER A 455 10.84 -4.96 19.37
C SER A 455 10.98 -6.35 18.74
N HIS A 456 9.88 -6.93 18.25
CA HIS A 456 9.94 -8.20 17.53
C HIS A 456 10.72 -8.09 16.22
N TYR A 457 10.53 -7.03 15.43
CA TYR A 457 11.30 -6.81 14.21
C TYR A 457 12.80 -6.72 14.49
N LEU A 458 13.21 -5.92 15.48
CA LEU A 458 14.61 -5.81 15.87
C LEU A 458 15.18 -7.18 16.29
N ALA A 459 14.39 -8.02 16.95
CA ALA A 459 14.82 -9.37 17.35
C ALA A 459 14.94 -10.35 16.18
N GLN A 460 14.02 -10.31 15.21
CA GLN A 460 14.02 -11.20 14.04
C GLN A 460 15.02 -10.77 12.96
N ASN A 461 15.14 -9.46 12.74
CA ASN A 461 16.04 -8.91 11.72
C ASN A 461 17.43 -8.65 12.27
N GLY A 462 17.60 -8.41 13.58
CA GLY A 462 18.90 -8.11 14.17
C GLY A 462 19.50 -6.76 13.73
N ALA A 463 18.69 -5.87 13.13
CA ALA A 463 19.09 -4.53 12.68
C ALA A 463 17.88 -3.61 12.50
N GLY A 464 18.15 -2.31 12.38
CA GLY A 464 17.14 -1.25 12.19
C GLY A 464 16.66 -1.03 10.75
N ASP A 465 17.21 -1.76 9.79
CA ASP A 465 16.89 -1.74 8.36
C ASP A 465 17.25 -3.07 7.71
N GLU A 466 16.75 -3.32 6.50
CA GLU A 466 16.93 -4.59 5.79
C GLU A 466 18.37 -4.81 5.35
N LEU A 467 19.13 -3.74 5.10
CA LEU A 467 20.50 -3.78 4.59
C LEU A 467 21.54 -3.61 5.72
N ARG A 468 21.09 -3.49 6.97
CA ARG A 468 21.92 -3.30 8.17
C ARG A 468 22.96 -2.19 7.95
N GLN A 469 22.49 -1.02 7.51
CA GLN A 469 23.30 0.18 7.26
C GLN A 469 23.06 1.29 8.30
N ASN A 470 22.10 1.10 9.21
CA ASN A 470 21.83 2.06 10.27
C ASN A 470 22.70 1.82 11.51
N ASP A 471 23.96 2.26 11.45
CA ASP A 471 24.92 2.12 12.55
C ASP A 471 24.48 2.85 13.83
N GLU A 472 23.65 3.91 13.71
CA GLU A 472 23.10 4.61 14.87
C GLU A 472 22.15 3.68 15.65
N LEU A 473 21.24 3.01 14.95
CA LEU A 473 20.36 2.02 15.57
C LEU A 473 21.11 0.79 16.02
N GLU A 474 22.14 0.34 15.30
CA GLU A 474 23.01 -0.77 15.73
C GLU A 474 23.60 -0.49 17.12
N ARG A 475 24.28 0.65 17.29
CA ARG A 475 24.86 1.06 18.59
C ARG A 475 23.82 1.29 19.67
N LYS A 476 22.65 1.80 19.29
CA LYS A 476 21.60 2.20 20.23
C LYS A 476 20.81 1.00 20.76
N PHE A 477 20.41 0.07 19.89
CA PHE A 477 19.47 -0.99 20.21
C PHE A 477 20.09 -2.36 20.42
N PHE A 478 21.35 -2.59 20.04
CA PHE A 478 21.98 -3.91 20.12
C PHE A 478 23.16 -3.91 21.10
N ASP A 479 23.38 -5.04 21.78
CA ASP A 479 24.54 -5.26 22.62
C ASP A 479 25.73 -5.81 21.82
N SER A 480 26.87 -6.05 22.49
CA SER A 480 28.07 -6.62 21.85
C SER A 480 27.88 -8.02 21.27
N GLN A 481 26.79 -8.71 21.63
CA GLN A 481 26.41 -10.03 21.10
C GLN A 481 25.34 -9.91 20.00
N GLY A 482 25.00 -8.68 19.59
CA GLY A 482 23.99 -8.39 18.57
C GLY A 482 22.56 -8.70 19.03
N ARG A 483 22.31 -8.76 20.33
CA ARG A 483 20.95 -8.96 20.88
C ARG A 483 20.31 -7.61 21.18
N VAL A 484 18.98 -7.55 21.02
CA VAL A 484 18.22 -6.33 21.34
C VAL A 484 18.33 -6.03 22.83
N ARG A 485 18.70 -4.79 23.15
CA ARG A 485 18.88 -4.30 24.51
C ARG A 485 17.53 -4.20 25.26
N PRO A 486 17.38 -4.86 26.42
CA PRO A 486 16.12 -4.84 27.17
C PRO A 486 15.67 -3.44 27.62
N ASP A 487 16.62 -2.56 27.97
CA ASP A 487 16.30 -1.19 28.37
C ASP A 487 15.71 -0.36 27.22
N MET A 488 16.14 -0.63 25.99
CA MET A 488 15.60 0.03 24.80
C MET A 488 14.23 -0.53 24.40
N VAL A 489 14.00 -1.84 24.55
CA VAL A 489 12.66 -2.45 24.42
C VAL A 489 11.68 -1.81 25.41
N GLN A 490 12.11 -1.55 26.66
CA GLN A 490 11.23 -0.91 27.64
C GLN A 490 10.89 0.54 27.26
N LYS A 491 11.80 1.28 26.62
CA LYS A 491 11.51 2.62 26.09
C LYS A 491 10.53 2.58 24.91
N LEU A 492 10.64 1.60 24.02
CA LEU A 492 9.74 1.42 22.88
C LEU A 492 8.28 1.21 23.28
N LYS A 493 8.03 0.60 24.44
CA LYS A 493 6.66 0.43 24.98
C LYS A 493 5.97 1.76 25.27
N THR A 494 6.72 2.85 25.44
CA THR A 494 6.18 4.17 25.76
C THR A 494 6.41 5.20 24.67
N ASP A 495 7.47 5.06 23.87
CA ASP A 495 7.82 6.05 22.86
C ASP A 495 8.57 5.41 21.67
N VAL A 496 7.90 5.29 20.52
CA VAL A 496 8.50 4.80 19.28
C VAL A 496 9.45 5.81 18.65
N ALA A 497 9.35 7.10 18.98
CA ALA A 497 10.24 8.12 18.42
C ALA A 497 11.72 7.81 18.73
N VAL A 498 11.99 7.11 19.84
CA VAL A 498 13.34 6.65 20.21
C VAL A 498 13.96 5.70 19.17
N LEU A 499 13.15 5.02 18.35
CA LEU A 499 13.60 4.17 17.25
C LEU A 499 13.44 4.87 15.90
N LEU A 500 12.31 5.54 15.69
CA LEU A 500 11.93 6.07 14.39
C LEU A 500 12.71 7.33 14.00
N LEU A 501 13.09 8.17 14.96
CA LEU A 501 13.75 9.45 14.68
C LEU A 501 15.28 9.31 14.77
N PRO A 502 16.03 9.80 13.76
CA PRO A 502 17.48 9.84 13.81
C PRO A 502 17.97 10.98 14.71
N THR A 503 19.28 10.98 14.99
CA THR A 503 19.96 12.21 15.45
C THR A 503 19.97 13.29 14.36
N ALA A 504 20.21 14.54 14.76
CA ALA A 504 20.37 15.66 13.83
C ALA A 504 21.52 15.44 12.83
N GLU A 505 22.66 14.91 13.30
CA GLU A 505 23.81 14.60 12.45
C GLU A 505 23.46 13.57 11.37
N ARG A 506 22.81 12.47 11.77
CA ARG A 506 22.36 11.45 10.83
C ARG A 506 21.32 11.99 9.84
N ALA A 507 20.39 12.84 10.29
CA ALA A 507 19.40 13.47 9.42
C ALA A 507 20.06 14.26 8.28
N LEU A 508 21.03 15.11 8.61
CA LEU A 508 21.79 15.90 7.62
C LEU A 508 22.54 15.00 6.64
N LEU A 509 23.20 13.95 7.12
CA LEU A 509 23.93 13.00 6.25
C LEU A 509 23.01 12.28 5.26
N LEU A 510 21.84 11.81 5.72
CA LEU A 510 20.85 11.14 4.87
C LEU A 510 20.29 12.08 3.80
N ASP A 511 20.03 13.34 4.17
CA ASP A 511 19.51 14.32 3.23
C ASP A 511 20.55 14.73 2.17
N LYS A 512 21.83 14.88 2.55
CA LYS A 512 22.94 15.09 1.61
C LYS A 512 23.13 13.90 0.66
N ALA A 513 23.06 12.68 1.19
CA ALA A 513 23.17 11.47 0.37
C ALA A 513 22.03 11.39 -0.65
N TYR A 514 20.79 11.62 -0.22
CA TYR A 514 19.65 11.65 -1.14
C TYR A 514 19.77 12.79 -2.17
N ARG A 515 20.25 13.97 -1.77
CA ARG A 515 20.48 15.10 -2.69
C ARG A 515 21.47 14.74 -3.81
N SER A 516 22.47 13.91 -3.55
CA SER A 516 23.37 13.44 -4.62
C SER A 516 22.64 12.60 -5.68
N ILE A 517 21.71 11.72 -5.27
CA ILE A 517 20.85 10.93 -6.17
C ILE A 517 19.95 11.86 -7.00
N VAL A 518 19.41 12.92 -6.37
CA VAL A 518 18.62 13.95 -7.05
C VAL A 518 19.44 14.69 -8.11
N LEU A 519 20.68 15.08 -7.80
CA LEU A 519 21.55 15.74 -8.78
C LEU A 519 21.91 14.83 -9.96
N GLU A 520 22.08 13.53 -9.69
CA GLU A 520 22.35 12.50 -10.71
C GLU A 520 21.10 12.13 -11.54
N GLN A 521 19.90 12.38 -11.00
CA GLN A 521 18.63 11.83 -11.52
C GLN A 521 18.67 10.30 -11.70
N SER A 522 19.36 9.60 -10.78
CA SER A 522 19.63 8.17 -10.86
C SER A 522 18.56 7.29 -10.18
N PHE A 523 17.32 7.78 -9.99
CA PHE A 523 16.29 7.09 -9.21
C PHE A 523 15.91 5.68 -9.71
N THR A 524 16.08 5.42 -11.02
CA THR A 524 15.87 4.10 -11.62
C THR A 524 16.91 3.07 -11.17
N GLN A 525 18.04 3.52 -10.64
CA GLN A 525 19.12 2.72 -10.05
C GLN A 525 18.97 2.55 -8.53
N GLY A 526 17.92 3.11 -7.91
CA GLY A 526 17.62 3.01 -6.48
C GLY A 526 17.53 4.38 -5.82
N ARG A 527 16.75 4.47 -4.73
CA ARG A 527 16.43 5.74 -4.06
C ARG A 527 16.93 5.81 -2.62
N ASP A 528 17.49 4.71 -2.13
CA ASP A 528 18.02 4.58 -0.77
C ASP A 528 19.22 5.50 -0.58
N ALA A 529 19.15 6.34 0.47
CA ALA A 529 20.16 7.35 0.79
C ALA A 529 21.44 6.72 1.41
N THR A 530 22.08 5.82 0.66
CA THR A 530 23.31 5.14 1.05
C THR A 530 24.50 6.10 0.94
N ILE A 531 25.30 6.21 2.00
CA ILE A 531 26.51 7.06 2.02
C ILE A 531 27.73 6.23 1.61
N VAL A 532 27.82 5.01 2.12
CA VAL A 532 28.84 4.03 1.78
C VAL A 532 28.20 2.83 1.09
N PRO A 533 28.94 2.06 0.27
CA PRO A 533 28.41 0.89 -0.40
C PRO A 533 27.81 -0.14 0.59
N ALA A 534 26.58 -0.56 0.34
CA ALA A 534 25.88 -1.55 1.13
C ALA A 534 26.55 -2.93 1.00
N LYS A 535 26.83 -3.56 2.14
CA LYS A 535 27.55 -4.85 2.19
C LYS A 535 26.62 -6.06 2.29
N ASN A 536 25.48 -5.85 2.92
CA ASN A 536 24.51 -6.86 3.31
C ASN A 536 23.39 -7.04 2.27
N VAL A 537 23.76 -6.94 1.00
CA VAL A 537 22.85 -7.07 -0.14
C VAL A 537 23.54 -7.89 -1.23
N HIS A 538 22.77 -8.70 -1.95
CA HIS A 538 23.23 -9.47 -3.10
C HIS A 538 23.32 -8.55 -4.33
N GLN A 539 24.43 -8.64 -5.07
CA GLN A 539 24.55 -8.04 -6.41
C GLN A 539 23.89 -8.92 -7.47
N SER A 540 24.04 -10.23 -7.30
CA SER A 540 23.41 -11.26 -8.11
C SER A 540 23.04 -12.42 -7.19
N LEU A 541 21.89 -13.02 -7.45
CA LEU A 541 21.47 -14.29 -6.88
C LEU A 541 21.81 -15.38 -7.91
N PRO A 542 22.37 -16.53 -7.49
CA PRO A 542 22.60 -17.61 -8.42
C PRO A 542 21.29 -18.22 -8.90
N ASP A 543 21.37 -18.93 -10.03
CA ASP A 543 20.22 -19.49 -10.75
C ASP A 543 19.45 -20.57 -9.96
N ASP A 544 20.03 -21.12 -8.89
CA ASP A 544 19.39 -22.09 -8.01
C ASP A 544 18.68 -21.42 -6.82
N GLU A 545 17.50 -21.94 -6.45
CA GLU A 545 16.74 -21.46 -5.29
C GLU A 545 17.62 -21.54 -4.03
N GLN A 546 18.03 -20.36 -3.52
CA GLN A 546 18.91 -20.28 -2.36
C GLN A 546 18.12 -20.24 -1.06
N PRO A 547 18.38 -21.13 -0.09
CA PRO A 547 17.79 -21.03 1.23
C PRO A 547 18.30 -19.78 1.96
N THR A 548 17.39 -18.92 2.40
CA THR A 548 17.69 -17.70 3.18
C THR A 548 18.32 -18.00 4.54
N GLY A 549 18.20 -19.25 5.01
CA GLY A 549 18.60 -19.63 6.37
C GLY A 549 17.53 -19.36 7.42
N VAL A 550 16.40 -18.79 7.01
CA VAL A 550 15.16 -18.81 7.78
C VAL A 550 14.58 -20.21 7.66
N THR A 551 14.35 -20.89 8.79
CA THR A 551 13.79 -22.26 8.79
C THR A 551 12.29 -22.28 9.09
N VAL A 552 11.75 -21.19 9.63
CA VAL A 552 10.33 -21.04 9.97
C VAL A 552 9.88 -19.65 9.58
N ALA A 553 8.86 -19.57 8.73
CA ALA A 553 8.26 -18.31 8.33
C ALA A 553 7.57 -17.64 9.53
N VAL A 554 7.86 -16.36 9.73
CA VAL A 554 7.23 -15.53 10.75
C VAL A 554 5.91 -15.01 10.19
N GLN A 555 4.79 -15.48 10.74
CA GLN A 555 3.43 -15.14 10.28
C GLN A 555 2.82 -13.93 11.02
N ALA A 556 3.69 -13.15 11.65
CA ALA A 556 3.36 -12.12 12.62
C ALA A 556 2.33 -11.10 12.12
N ARG A 557 1.14 -11.10 12.74
CA ARG A 557 0.17 -10.00 12.59
C ARG A 557 0.13 -9.12 13.83
N ARG A 558 -0.06 -7.83 13.56
CA ARG A 558 -0.53 -6.86 14.55
C ARG A 558 -1.86 -7.36 15.13
N ALA A 559 -2.04 -7.27 16.44
CA ALA A 559 -3.37 -7.48 17.02
C ALA A 559 -4.30 -6.38 16.51
N PRO A 560 -5.58 -6.66 16.20
CA PRO A 560 -6.55 -5.59 16.25
C PRO A 560 -6.49 -4.98 17.66
N PRO A 561 -6.45 -3.64 17.79
CA PRO A 561 -6.51 -2.98 19.09
C PRO A 561 -7.61 -3.58 19.96
N ARG A 562 -7.24 -4.07 21.15
CA ARG A 562 -8.22 -4.50 22.14
C ARG A 562 -8.94 -3.26 22.63
N PHE A 563 -10.18 -3.04 22.18
CA PHE A 563 -11.07 -2.20 22.96
C PHE A 563 -11.43 -2.98 24.21
N LEU A 564 -11.01 -2.47 25.36
CA LEU A 564 -11.66 -2.82 26.62
C LEU A 564 -13.13 -2.51 26.40
N ALA A 565 -13.96 -3.55 26.31
CA ALA A 565 -15.37 -3.40 26.55
C ALA A 565 -15.47 -2.81 27.96
N SER A 566 -15.68 -1.50 28.06
CA SER A 566 -16.14 -0.91 29.31
C SER A 566 -17.39 -1.69 29.72
N ALA A 567 -17.38 -2.12 30.97
CA ALA A 567 -18.34 -3.02 31.57
C ALA A 567 -19.80 -2.68 31.22
N ARG A 568 -20.56 -3.76 31.12
CA ARG A 568 -22.03 -3.89 30.99
C ARG A 568 -22.86 -2.69 31.44
#